data_AF-A0A0H4LFB4-F1
#
_entry.id   AF-A0A0H4LFB4-F1
#
_cell.length_a   1.000
_cell.length_b   1.000
_cell.length_c   1.000
_cell.angle_alpha   90.00
_cell.angle_beta   90.00
_cell.angle_gamma   90.00
#
_symmetry.space_group_name_H-M   'P 1'
#
loop_
_entity.id
_entity.type
_entity.pdbx_description
1 polymer ?
#
loop_
_entity_poly.entity_id
_entity_poly.type
_entity_poly.pdbx_seq_one_letter_code
_entity_poly.pdbx_strand_id
1 'polypeptide(L)'
;HNFGHHMNVATPEDGATARYNQTVYGFWFTSVTKQYLNAWRLQVQLLKRQNISFLSPKNDMLWYHLIQPAYLGAVWYVFSFETMLFAAGAGVIAFLFLES
;
A
#
# COMPACT_ATOMS: atom_id res chain seq x y z
N HIS A 1 -3.49 -0.16 -14.08
CA HIS A 1 -2.26 -0.60 -14.76
C HIS A 1 -2.16 -0.18 -16.24
N ASN A 2 -3.24 0.15 -16.98
CA ASN A 2 -3.11 0.60 -18.39
C ASN A 2 -3.71 1.99 -18.72
N PHE A 3 -4.30 2.71 -17.76
CA PHE A 3 -4.99 3.98 -18.06
C PHE A 3 -4.43 5.21 -17.34
N GLY A 4 -3.38 5.05 -16.54
CA GLY A 4 -2.78 6.15 -15.76
C GLY A 4 -1.28 6.35 -15.97
N HIS A 5 -0.56 5.40 -16.58
CA HIS A 5 0.89 5.45 -16.69
C HIS A 5 1.42 6.34 -17.84
N HIS A 6 0.54 6.98 -18.61
CA HIS A 6 0.94 7.72 -19.82
C HIS A 6 0.52 9.18 -19.86
N MET A 7 -0.04 9.75 -18.79
CA MET A 7 -0.43 11.18 -18.82
C MET A 7 0.50 12.13 -18.06
N ASN A 8 1.33 11.66 -17.11
CA ASN A 8 2.14 12.55 -16.26
C ASN A 8 3.61 12.14 -16.14
N VAL A 9 4.13 11.31 -17.05
CA VAL A 9 5.55 10.94 -17.07
C VAL A 9 6.37 12.23 -17.24
N ALA A 10 7.28 12.47 -16.27
CA ALA A 10 8.20 13.62 -16.21
C ALA A 10 7.60 15.00 -15.81
N THR A 11 6.60 15.03 -14.93
CA THR A 11 6.22 16.27 -14.22
C THR A 11 6.66 16.25 -12.75
N PRO A 12 6.94 17.41 -12.10
CA PRO A 12 7.29 17.48 -10.68
C PRO A 12 6.23 16.93 -9.71
N GLU A 13 5.00 16.76 -10.20
CA GLU A 13 3.83 16.22 -9.48
C GLU A 13 3.74 14.69 -9.58
N ASP A 14 4.62 14.05 -10.34
CA ASP A 14 4.68 12.59 -10.44
C ASP A 14 5.33 12.00 -9.17
N GLY A 15 4.49 11.37 -8.34
CA GLY A 15 4.92 10.69 -7.12
C GLY A 15 5.75 9.43 -7.37
N ALA A 16 5.80 8.93 -8.61
CA ALA A 16 6.60 7.77 -9.02
C ALA A 16 8.03 8.14 -9.45
N THR A 17 8.36 9.43 -9.53
CA THR A 17 9.72 9.88 -9.89
C THR A 17 10.51 10.27 -8.63
N ALA A 18 11.65 9.61 -8.40
CA ALA A 18 12.58 10.01 -7.34
C ALA A 18 13.04 11.46 -7.54
N ARG A 19 13.06 12.25 -6.46
CA ARG A 19 13.59 13.62 -6.52
C ARG A 19 15.07 13.57 -6.87
N TYR A 20 15.55 14.59 -7.59
CA TYR A 20 16.98 14.72 -7.89
C TYR A 20 17.78 14.68 -6.57
N ASN A 21 18.74 13.75 -6.48
CA ASN A 21 19.57 13.47 -5.29
C ASN A 21 18.86 12.79 -4.09
N GLN A 22 17.70 12.14 -4.31
CA GLN A 22 17.05 11.32 -3.28
C GLN A 22 17.71 9.95 -3.16
N THR A 23 17.99 9.50 -1.94
CA THR A 23 18.48 8.13 -1.69
C THR A 23 17.36 7.11 -1.98
N VAL A 24 17.73 5.87 -2.34
CA VAL A 24 16.77 4.78 -2.59
C VAL A 24 15.82 4.58 -1.39
N TYR A 25 16.37 4.56 -0.17
CA TYR A 25 15.55 4.47 1.05
C TYR A 25 14.62 5.67 1.25
N GLY A 26 15.11 6.87 0.93
CA GLY A 26 14.29 8.08 0.96
C GLY A 26 13.16 8.02 -0.05
N PHE A 27 13.41 7.48 -1.25
CA PHE A 27 12.40 7.28 -2.29
C PHE A 27 11.33 6.30 -1.81
N TRP A 28 11.71 5.12 -1.32
CA TRP A 28 10.78 4.12 -0.78
C TRP A 28 9.89 4.70 0.31
N PHE A 29 10.46 5.38 1.31
CA PHE A 29 9.64 5.98 2.37
C PHE A 29 8.61 6.97 1.82
N THR A 30 9.02 7.83 0.89
CA THR A 30 8.09 8.80 0.29
C THR A 30 7.04 8.17 -0.61
N SER A 31 7.40 7.15 -1.41
CA SER A 31 6.46 6.46 -2.31
C SER A 31 5.40 5.73 -1.51
N VAL A 32 5.83 4.86 -0.59
CA VAL A 32 4.95 4.04 0.25
C VAL A 32 3.98 4.90 1.06
N THR A 33 4.49 5.96 1.69
CA THR A 33 3.64 6.86 2.48
C THR A 33 2.62 7.60 1.62
N LYS A 34 3.04 8.15 0.47
CA LYS A 34 2.14 8.87 -0.44
C LYS A 34 1.08 7.95 -1.02
N GLN A 35 1.46 6.75 -1.46
CA GLN A 35 0.53 5.77 -2.01
C GLN A 35 -0.50 5.33 -0.98
N TYR A 36 -0.06 5.04 0.25
CA TYR A 36 -0.96 4.66 1.33
C TYR A 36 -1.98 5.76 1.65
N LEU A 37 -1.54 7.02 1.77
CA LEU A 37 -2.43 8.16 1.98
C LEU A 37 -3.39 8.38 0.80
N ASN A 38 -2.90 8.22 -0.43
CA ASN A 38 -3.72 8.34 -1.62
C ASN A 38 -4.77 7.23 -1.72
N ALA A 39 -4.44 5.99 -1.34
CA ALA A 39 -5.38 4.88 -1.29
C ALA A 39 -6.54 5.18 -0.31
N TRP A 40 -6.23 5.67 0.90
CA TRP A 40 -7.26 6.12 1.85
C TRP A 40 -8.13 7.24 1.30
N ARG A 41 -7.53 8.26 0.67
CA ARG A 41 -8.28 9.38 0.08
C ARG A 41 -9.22 8.90 -1.02
N LEU A 42 -8.74 8.06 -1.94
CA LEU A 42 -9.54 7.48 -3.01
C LEU A 42 -10.70 6.65 -2.46
N GLN A 43 -10.44 5.79 -1.46
CA GLN A 43 -11.48 4.97 -0.84
C GLN A 43 -12.58 5.83 -0.19
N VAL A 44 -12.19 6.86 0.55
CA VAL A 44 -13.16 7.78 1.17
C VAL A 44 -13.95 8.54 0.10
N GLN A 45 -13.32 8.95 -1.00
CA GLN A 45 -14.02 9.59 -2.12
C GLN A 45 -15.01 8.64 -2.80
N LEU A 46 -14.66 7.37 -3.00
CA LEU A 46 -15.54 6.35 -3.56
C LEU A 46 -16.77 6.13 -2.67
N LEU A 47 -16.57 5.98 -1.36
CA LEU A 47 -17.67 5.82 -0.40
C LEU A 47 -18.60 7.03 -0.40
N LYS A 48 -18.06 8.25 -0.43
CA LYS A 48 -18.85 9.49 -0.53
C LYS A 48 -19.66 9.56 -1.82
N ARG A 49 -19.06 9.23 -2.97
CA ARG A 49 -19.75 9.20 -4.27
C ARG A 49 -20.90 8.20 -4.32
N GLN A 50 -20.76 7.08 -3.62
CA GLN A 50 -21.79 6.06 -3.53
C GLN A 50 -22.76 6.26 -2.35
N ASN A 51 -22.58 7.32 -1.57
CA ASN A 51 -23.35 7.63 -0.35
C ASN A 51 -23.34 6.48 0.68
N ILE A 52 -22.17 5.86 0.86
CA ILE A 52 -21.96 4.70 1.73
C ILE A 52 -21.17 5.13 2.96
N SER A 53 -21.55 4.60 4.13
CA SER A 53 -20.86 4.83 5.39
C SER A 53 -19.40 4.37 5.34
N PHE A 54 -18.54 5.00 6.14
CA PHE A 54 -17.14 4.62 6.30
C PHE A 54 -16.99 3.18 6.80
N LEU A 55 -17.83 2.76 7.75
CA LEU A 55 -17.89 1.40 8.26
C LEU A 55 -18.81 0.56 7.39
N SER A 56 -18.36 0.26 6.18
CA SER A 56 -19.08 -0.55 5.22
C SER A 56 -18.23 -1.73 4.77
N PRO A 57 -18.83 -2.90 4.47
CA PRO A 57 -18.13 -4.00 3.81
C PRO A 57 -17.55 -3.62 2.44
N LYS A 58 -17.99 -2.50 1.84
CA LYS A 58 -17.42 -1.94 0.61
C LYS A 58 -16.19 -1.07 0.85
N ASN A 59 -15.74 -0.95 2.09
CA ASN A 59 -14.50 -0.26 2.45
C ASN A 59 -13.33 -1.23 2.43
N ASP A 60 -12.68 -1.35 1.28
CA ASP A 60 -11.55 -2.27 1.08
C ASP A 60 -10.38 -1.98 2.03
N MET A 61 -10.18 -0.71 2.40
CA MET A 61 -9.12 -0.33 3.33
C MET A 61 -9.32 -0.97 4.71
N LEU A 62 -10.57 -1.15 5.17
CA LEU A 62 -10.84 -1.86 6.43
C LEU A 62 -10.49 -3.34 6.30
N TRP A 63 -10.83 -3.96 5.17
CA TRP A 63 -10.49 -5.36 4.92
C TRP A 63 -8.99 -5.59 4.92
N TYR A 64 -8.20 -4.72 4.29
CA TYR A 64 -6.74 -4.85 4.33
C TYR A 64 -6.17 -4.79 5.76
N HIS A 65 -6.72 -3.93 6.61
CA HIS A 65 -6.34 -3.83 8.02
C HIS A 65 -6.79 -5.01 8.89
N LEU A 66 -7.74 -5.82 8.42
CA LEU A 66 -8.16 -7.04 9.11
C LEU A 66 -7.42 -8.26 8.58
N ILE A 67 -7.35 -8.41 7.26
CA ILE A 67 -6.80 -9.59 6.60
C ILE A 67 -5.28 -9.70 6.82
N GLN A 68 -4.53 -8.58 6.74
CA GLN A 68 -3.08 -8.62 6.95
C GLN A 68 -2.67 -9.10 8.35
N PRO A 69 -3.16 -8.50 9.46
CA PRO A 69 -2.83 -9.01 10.79
C PRO A 69 -3.45 -10.38 11.06
N ALA A 70 -4.63 -10.69 10.51
CA ALA A 70 -5.21 -12.03 10.63
C ALA A 70 -4.33 -13.09 9.96
N TYR A 71 -3.79 -12.81 8.78
CA TYR A 71 -2.86 -13.70 8.08
C TYR A 71 -1.57 -13.91 8.87
N LEU A 72 -0.93 -12.83 9.33
CA LEU A 72 0.29 -12.95 10.14
C LEU A 72 0.01 -13.66 11.48
N GLY A 73 -1.12 -13.37 12.11
CA GLY A 73 -1.58 -14.05 13.33
C GLY A 73 -1.85 -15.53 13.10
N ALA A 74 -2.42 -15.92 11.96
CA ALA A 74 -2.62 -17.31 11.59
C ALA A 74 -1.29 -18.04 11.35
N VAL A 75 -0.34 -17.42 10.66
CA VAL A 75 1.02 -17.97 10.48
C VAL A 75 1.70 -18.16 11.83
N TRP A 76 1.60 -17.17 12.72
CA TRP A 76 2.14 -17.27 14.06
C TRP A 76 1.50 -18.40 14.87
N TYR A 77 0.16 -18.52 14.81
CA TYR A 77 -0.60 -19.52 15.55
C TYR A 77 -0.34 -20.96 15.08
N VAL A 78 -0.18 -21.17 13.77
CA VAL A 78 -0.01 -22.51 13.17
C VAL A 78 1.45 -22.98 13.19
N PHE A 79 2.41 -22.08 13.00
CA PHE A 79 3.82 -22.43 12.86
C PHE A 79 4.63 -21.97 14.06
N SER A 80 5.13 -20.73 14.04
CA SER A 80 5.89 -20.12 15.13
C SER A 80 6.05 -18.61 14.91
N PHE A 81 6.59 -17.93 15.93
CA PHE A 81 6.89 -16.49 15.85
C PHE A 81 7.99 -16.19 14.83
N GLU A 82 9.02 -17.04 14.75
CA GLU A 82 10.10 -16.91 13.78
C GLU A 82 9.58 -17.02 12.35
N THR A 83 8.71 -18.00 12.07
CA THR A 83 8.09 -18.14 10.74
C THR A 83 7.25 -16.92 10.37
N MET A 84 6.50 -16.36 11.31
CA MET A 84 5.76 -15.12 11.10
C MET A 84 6.69 -13.94 10.74
N LEU A 85 7.83 -13.80 11.42
CA LEU A 85 8.83 -12.77 11.09
C LEU A 85 9.40 -12.95 9.67
N PHE A 86 9.73 -14.18 9.29
CA PHE A 86 10.15 -14.49 7.92
C PHE A 86 9.07 -14.14 6.89
N ALA A 87 7.81 -14.51 7.16
CA ALA A 87 6.69 -14.19 6.28
C ALA A 87 6.46 -12.67 6.15
N ALA A 88 6.57 -11.91 7.25
CA ALA A 88 6.48 -10.46 7.24
C ALA A 88 7.62 -9.83 6.43
N GLY A 89 8.87 -10.28 6.65
CA GLY A 89 10.03 -9.81 5.91
C GLY A 89 9.92 -10.09 4.40
N ALA A 90 9.52 -11.31 4.03
CA ALA A 90 9.27 -11.67 2.64
C ALA A 90 8.17 -10.80 2.00
N GLY A 91 7.10 -10.50 2.76
CA GLY A 91 6.03 -9.60 2.32
C GLY A 91 6.51 -8.17 2.05
N VAL A 92 7.35 -7.62 2.94
CA VAL A 92 7.95 -6.29 2.75
C VAL A 92 8.85 -6.27 1.52
N ILE A 93 9.69 -7.28 1.33
CA ILE A 93 10.56 -7.38 0.15
C ILE A 93 9.72 -7.47 -1.12
N ALA A 94 8.72 -8.37 -1.16
CA ALA A 94 7.85 -8.53 -2.33
C ALA A 94 7.11 -7.23 -2.68
N PHE A 95 6.64 -6.50 -1.67
CA PHE A 95 6.01 -5.20 -1.85
C PHE A 95 6.97 -4.15 -2.44
N LEU A 96 8.19 -4.03 -1.91
CA LEU A 96 9.18 -3.07 -2.40
C LEU A 96 9.64 -3.37 -3.83
N PHE A 97 9.70 -4.63 -4.23
CA PHE A 97 10.04 -5.05 -5.60
C PHE A 97 8.90 -4.84 -6.60
N LEU A 98 7.65 -4.69 -6.13
CA LEU A 98 6.51 -4.42 -7.00
C LEU A 98 6.54 -2.99 -7.56
N GLU A 99 7.31 -2.10 -6.95
CA GLU A 99 7.46 -0.68 -7.31
C GLU A 99 8.80 -0.34 -8.03
N SER A 100 9.70 -1.31 -8.20
CA SER A 100 11.02 -1.11 -8.80
C SER A 100 11.09 -1.44 -10.28
#